data_AF-A0A0F9YH70-F1
#
_entry.id   AF-A0A0F9YH70-F1
#
_cell.length_a   1.000
_cell.length_b   1.000
_cell.length_c   1.000
_cell.angle_alpha   90.00
_cell.angle_beta   90.00
_cell.angle_gamma   90.00
#
_symmetry.space_group_name_H-M   'P 1'
#
loop_
_entity.id
_entity.type
_entity.pdbx_description
1 polymer ?
#
loop_
_entity_poly.entity_id
_entity_poly.type
_entity_poly.pdbx_seq_one_letter_code
_entity_poly.pdbx_strand_id
1 'polypeptide(L)' 'MKIQKQLSKKRGNKTYYKYVIVLPEMHVKESGLTEGEELYGETKNGEITLKRKKKE' A
#
# COMPACT_ATOMS: atom_id res chain seq x y z
N MET A 1 -4.58 -5.12 -11.69
CA MET A 1 -3.66 -4.42 -10.76
C MET A 1 -2.29 -5.09 -10.80
N LYS A 2 -1.20 -4.38 -10.51
CA LYS A 2 0.16 -4.96 -10.40
C LYS A 2 0.96 -4.28 -9.29
N ILE A 3 1.86 -5.01 -8.66
CA ILE A 3 2.85 -4.43 -7.74
C ILE A 3 3.93 -3.75 -8.59
N GLN A 4 4.13 -2.46 -8.36
CA GLN A 4 5.13 -1.64 -9.04
C GLN A 4 6.29 -1.38 -8.09
N LYS A 5 7.51 -1.63 -8.54
CA LYS A 5 8.73 -1.25 -7.81
C LYS A 5 9.17 0.12 -8.29
N GLN A 6 9.18 1.09 -7.38
CA GLN A 6 9.61 2.45 -7.66
C GLN A 6 10.84 2.80 -6.84
N LEU A 7 11.78 3.55 -7.42
CA LEU A 7 12.89 4.12 -6.67
C LEU A 7 12.33 5.11 -5.64
N SER A 8 12.68 4.93 -4.37
CA SER A 8 12.26 5.82 -3.29
C SER A 8 13.33 6.85 -2.99
N LYS A 9 14.54 6.39 -2.64
CA LYS A 9 15.65 7.28 -2.29
C LYS A 9 16.99 6.58 -2.52
N LYS A 10 18.03 7.34 -2.80
CA LYS A 10 19.42 6.88 -2.73
C LYS A 10 20.12 7.60 -1.58
N ARG A 11 20.85 6.87 -0.72
CA ARG A 11 21.64 7.43 0.38
C ARG A 11 23.03 6.80 0.36
N GLY A 12 24.03 7.56 -0.09
CA GLY A 12 25.37 7.04 -0.37
C GLY A 12 25.30 5.88 -1.36
N ASN A 13 25.79 4.71 -0.94
CA ASN A 13 25.79 3.48 -1.75
C ASN A 13 24.51 2.65 -1.62
N LYS A 14 23.53 3.05 -0.79
CA LYS A 14 22.28 2.30 -0.62
C LYS A 14 21.16 2.90 -1.46
N THR A 15 20.48 2.03 -2.22
CA THR A 15 19.30 2.36 -3.03
C THR A 15 18.07 1.76 -2.38
N TYR A 16 17.12 2.62 -2.02
CA TYR A 16 15.85 2.24 -1.38
C TYR A 16 14.74 2.24 -2.42
N TYR A 17 13.99 1.15 -2.45
CA TYR A 17 12.81 1.00 -3.30
C TYR A 17 11.55 1.02 -2.46
N LYS A 18 10.47 1.54 -3.03
CA LYS A 18 9.10 1.40 -2.49
C LYS A 18 8.27 0.57 -3.45
N TYR A 19 7.28 -0.13 -2.91
CA TYR A 19 6.31 -0.88 -3.70
C TYR A 19 4.98 -0.15 -3.68
N VAL A 20 4.37 0.00 -4.85
CA VAL A 20 3.11 0.71 -5.05
C VAL A 20 2.15 -0.19 -5.82
N ILE A 21 0.91 -0.29 -5.33
CA ILE A 21 -0.21 -0.85 -6.10
C ILE A 21 -1.16 0.30 -6.44
N VAL A 22 -1.72 0.25 -7.64
CA VAL A 22 -2.78 1.18 -8.03
C VAL A 22 -4.10 0.45 -7.86
N LEU A 23 -4.92 0.95 -6.94
CA LEU A 23 -6.27 0.44 -6.71
C LEU A 23 -7.23 1.12 -7.71
N PRO A 24 -8.03 0.34 -8.46
CA PRO A 24 -9.13 0.86 -9.24
C PRO A 24 -10.11 1.64 -8.38
N GLU A 25 -10.66 2.73 -8.92
CA GLU A 25 -11.61 3.61 -8.22
C GLU A 25 -12.82 2.84 -7.68
N MET A 26 -13.33 1.86 -8.46
CA MET A 26 -14.45 1.00 -8.06
C MET A 26 -14.20 0.32 -6.71
N HIS A 27 -13.03 -0.29 -6.51
CA HIS A 27 -12.71 -0.97 -5.26
C HIS A 27 -12.50 -0.01 -4.09
N VAL A 28 -11.96 1.19 -4.35
CA VAL A 28 -11.84 2.23 -3.31
C VAL A 28 -13.24 2.64 -2.83
N LYS A 29 -14.18 2.87 -3.76
CA LYS A 29 -15.58 3.21 -3.43
C LYS A 29 -16.29 2.09 -2.67
N GLU A 30 -16.21 0.85 -3.16
CA GLU A 30 -16.84 -0.32 -2.53
C GLU A 30 -16.29 -0.60 -1.13
N SER A 31 -15.00 -0.39 -0.90
CA SER A 31 -14.38 -0.54 0.42
C SER A 31 -14.69 0.61 1.40
N GLY A 32 -15.28 1.70 0.91
CA GLY A 32 -15.57 2.91 1.67
C GLY A 32 -14.32 3.65 2.17
N LEU A 33 -13.17 3.38 1.56
CA LEU A 33 -11.90 4.05 1.89
C LEU A 33 -11.87 5.45 1.29
N THR A 34 -11.22 6.38 1.99
CA THR A 34 -11.02 7.75 1.50
C THR A 34 -9.54 8.08 1.30
N GLU A 35 -9.26 9.09 0.47
CA GLU A 35 -7.91 9.62 0.32
C GLU A 35 -7.32 10.05 1.67
N GLY A 36 -6.05 9.76 1.89
CA GLY A 36 -5.34 10.11 3.13
C GLY A 36 -5.62 9.19 4.33
N GLU A 37 -6.50 8.19 4.18
CA GLU A 37 -6.78 7.23 5.25
C GLU A 37 -5.57 6.31 5.52
N GLU A 38 -5.18 6.16 6.78
CA GLU A 38 -4.08 5.27 7.16
C GLU A 38 -4.54 3.81 7.21
N LEU A 39 -3.80 2.95 6.51
CA LEU A 39 -4.02 1.51 6.47
C LEU A 39 -2.83 0.77 7.09
N TYR A 40 -3.08 -0.40 7.67
CA TYR A 40 -2.05 -1.38 7.98
C TYR A 40 -2.21 -2.61 7.09
N GLY A 41 -1.08 -3.24 6.74
CA GLY A 41 -1.04 -4.49 5.99
C GLY A 41 -0.82 -5.67 6.92
N GLU A 42 -1.64 -6.70 6.77
CA GLU A 42 -1.41 -8.02 7.36
C GLU A 42 -1.06 -9.01 6.24
N THR A 43 -0.06 -9.87 6.45
CA THR A 43 0.29 -10.93 5.49
C THR A 43 -0.09 -12.29 6.07
N LYS A 44 -0.93 -13.04 5.35
CA LYS A 44 -1.34 -14.39 5.75
C LYS A 44 -1.52 -15.27 4.52
N ASN A 45 -0.94 -16.47 4.52
CA ASN A 45 -1.09 -17.46 3.44
C ASN A 45 -0.77 -16.93 2.02
N GLY A 46 0.21 -16.02 1.89
CA GLY A 46 0.57 -15.42 0.59
C GLY A 46 -0.34 -14.26 0.15
N GLU A 47 -1.32 -13.89 0.96
CA GLU A 47 -2.20 -12.75 0.74
C GLU A 47 -1.76 -11.54 1.58
N ILE A 48 -1.90 -10.34 1.01
CA ILE A 48 -1.75 -9.07 1.74
C ILE A 48 -3.14 -8.46 1.90
N THR A 49 -3.60 -8.37 3.14
CA THR A 49 -4.88 -7.73 3.48
C THR A 49 -4.63 -6.35 4.04
N LEU A 50 -5.17 -5.33 3.37
CA LEU A 50 -5.14 -3.95 3.86
C LEU A 50 -6.36 -3.71 4.76
N LYS A 51 -6.10 -3.22 5.97
CA LYS A 51 -7.14 -2.93 6.96
C LYS A 51 -6.98 -1.51 7.46
N ARG A 52 -8.09 -0.87 7.85
CA ARG A 52 -8.07 0.46 8.46
C ARG A 52 -7.27 0.41 9.75
N LYS A 53 -6.34 1.34 9.90
CA LYS A 53 -5.63 1.52 11.17
C LYS A 53 -6.63 2.10 12.16
N LYS A 54 -7.01 1.33 13.19
CA LYS A 54 -7.84 1.87 14.26
C LYS A 54 -7.05 3.00 14.92
N LYS A 55 -7.66 4.19 15.03
CA LYS A 55 -7.18 5.20 15.97
C LYS A 55 -7.37 4.61 17.36
N GLU A 56 -6.28 4.35 18.07
CA GLU A 56 -6.30 4.24 19.53
C GLU A 56 -6.68 5.60 20.14
#